data_AF-A0A7C9CMT5-F1
#
_entry.id   AF-A0A7C9CMT5-F1
#
_cell.length_a   1.000
_cell.length_b   1.000
_cell.length_c   1.000
_cell.angle_alpha   90.00
_cell.angle_beta   90.00
_cell.angle_gamma   90.00
#
_symmetry.space_group_name_H-M   'P 1'
#
loop_
_entity.id
_entity.type
_entity.pdbx_description
1 polymer ?
#
loop_
_entity_poly.entity_id
_entity_poly.type
_entity_poly.pdbx_seq_one_letter_code
_entity_poly.pdbx_strand_id
1 'polypeptide(L)'
;MGNKLGRRKQVVDEKYSRPQGLYQIKDVDYKKLRKLILESKLAPCYPGGDESDTGLLEECPICFLYYPTLNRSRCCMKSICTECFLQMKNPNSSRPTQCPFCKTSNYAVEYRGVKSKEERGMEQIEEQKVIEAKIRMRQQEL
;
A
#
# COMPACT_ATOMS: atom_id res chain seq x y z
N MET A 1 27.13 18.21 -13.16
CA MET A 1 27.30 16.77 -13.48
C MET A 1 26.34 15.99 -12.61
N GLY A 2 25.34 15.36 -13.23
CA GLY A 2 24.20 14.78 -12.51
C GLY A 2 24.49 13.39 -11.94
N ASN A 3 24.36 13.26 -10.61
CA ASN A 3 24.36 11.96 -9.95
C ASN A 3 23.13 11.16 -10.37
N LYS A 4 23.31 10.23 -11.31
CA LYS A 4 22.36 9.13 -11.54
C LYS A 4 22.54 8.12 -10.41
N LEU A 5 21.90 8.38 -9.28
CA LEU A 5 21.65 7.35 -8.26
C LEU A 5 20.76 6.30 -8.92
N GLY A 6 21.38 5.31 -9.58
CA GLY A 6 20.71 4.15 -10.12
C GLY A 6 20.01 3.44 -8.98
N ARG A 7 18.70 3.65 -8.86
CA ARG A 7 17.84 2.95 -7.90
C ARG A 7 18.05 1.46 -8.16
N ARG A 8 18.74 0.77 -7.25
CA ARG A 8 19.06 -0.66 -7.34
C ARG A 8 17.74 -1.38 -7.62
N LYS A 9 17.57 -1.93 -8.83
CA LYS A 9 16.33 -2.60 -9.24
C LYS A 9 16.05 -3.69 -8.22
N GLN A 10 14.99 -3.55 -7.43
CA GLN A 10 14.55 -4.64 -6.56
C GLN A 10 14.21 -5.82 -7.46
N VAL A 11 14.93 -6.92 -7.27
CA VAL A 11 14.64 -8.17 -7.97
C VAL A 11 13.40 -8.77 -7.29
N VAL A 12 12.25 -8.56 -7.90
CA VAL A 12 11.00 -9.18 -7.46
C VAL A 12 10.91 -10.57 -8.08
N ASP A 13 10.79 -11.60 -7.25
CA ASP A 13 10.54 -12.99 -7.70
C ASP A 13 9.26 -13.04 -8.55
N GLU A 14 9.31 -13.79 -9.65
CA GLU A 14 8.21 -13.89 -10.61
C GLU A 14 6.88 -14.31 -9.96
N LYS A 15 6.93 -15.12 -8.90
CA LYS A 15 5.73 -15.54 -8.16
C LYS A 15 4.95 -14.38 -7.52
N TYR A 16 5.62 -13.28 -7.19
CA TYR A 16 5.00 -12.08 -6.61
C TYR A 16 4.60 -11.04 -7.67
N SER A 17 4.74 -11.37 -8.96
CA SER A 17 4.27 -10.52 -10.06
C SER A 17 2.84 -10.82 -10.51
N ARG A 18 2.15 -11.73 -9.80
CA ARG A 18 0.78 -12.18 -10.07
C ARG A 18 -0.06 -12.18 -8.78
N PRO A 19 -1.39 -11.99 -8.83
CA PRO A 19 -2.27 -12.09 -7.66
C PRO A 19 -2.13 -13.44 -6.94
N GLN A 20 -2.25 -13.43 -5.62
CA GLN A 20 -2.13 -14.61 -4.76
C GLN A 20 -3.49 -15.28 -4.50
N GLY A 21 -4.57 -14.74 -5.04
CA GLY A 21 -5.90 -15.35 -4.99
C GLY A 21 -6.76 -14.86 -3.83
N LEU A 22 -6.46 -13.68 -3.27
CA LEU A 22 -7.30 -13.05 -2.23
C LEU A 22 -8.72 -12.78 -2.75
N TYR A 23 -8.83 -12.46 -4.04
CA TYR A 23 -10.10 -12.26 -4.73
C TYR A 23 -10.10 -13.00 -6.06
N GLN A 24 -11.29 -13.37 -6.55
CA GLN A 24 -11.48 -13.79 -7.94
C GLN A 24 -11.50 -12.57 -8.86
N ILE A 25 -10.33 -12.02 -9.17
CA ILE A 25 -10.22 -10.81 -9.99
C ILE A 25 -10.40 -11.17 -11.47
N LYS A 26 -11.52 -10.74 -12.04
CA LYS A 26 -11.79 -10.90 -13.48
C LYS A 26 -11.05 -9.83 -14.28
N ASP A 27 -10.68 -10.16 -15.51
CA ASP A 27 -10.18 -9.21 -16.53
C ASP A 27 -8.89 -8.45 -16.19
N VAL A 28 -8.01 -9.04 -15.36
CA VAL A 28 -6.67 -8.50 -15.12
C VAL A 28 -5.73 -8.81 -16.27
N ASP A 29 -5.18 -7.78 -16.91
CA ASP A 29 -4.03 -7.94 -17.79
C ASP A 29 -2.76 -8.25 -16.98
N TYR A 30 -2.46 -9.54 -16.84
CA TYR A 30 -1.30 -10.03 -16.10
C TYR A 30 0.05 -9.55 -16.67
N LYS A 31 0.15 -9.34 -17.99
CA LYS A 31 1.39 -8.84 -18.61
C LYS A 31 1.65 -7.40 -18.18
N LYS A 32 0.59 -6.57 -18.20
CA LYS A 32 0.65 -5.18 -17.74
C LYS A 32 0.92 -5.11 -16.24
N LEU A 33 0.26 -5.94 -15.42
CA LEU A 33 0.50 -6.02 -13.98
C LEU A 33 1.97 -6.34 -13.68
N ARG A 34 2.50 -7.41 -14.27
CA ARG A 34 3.91 -7.81 -14.12
C ARG A 34 4.85 -6.68 -14.51
N LYS A 35 4.60 -6.00 -15.64
CA LYS A 35 5.40 -4.84 -16.07
C LYS A 35 5.38 -3.71 -15.03
N LEU A 36 4.21 -3.37 -14.49
CA LEU A 36 4.09 -2.31 -13.48
C LEU A 36 4.83 -2.65 -12.19
N ILE A 37 4.80 -3.91 -11.75
CA ILE A 37 5.53 -4.36 -10.55
C ILE A 37 7.06 -4.31 -10.79
N LEU A 38 7.53 -4.85 -11.92
CA LEU A 38 8.96 -4.85 -12.26
C LEU A 38 9.54 -3.46 -12.52
N GLU A 39 8.70 -2.50 -12.92
CA GLU A 39 9.05 -1.08 -13.03
C GLU A 39 8.87 -0.30 -11.72
N SER A 40 8.54 -0.97 -10.61
CA SER A 40 8.27 -0.36 -9.29
C SER A 40 7.18 0.71 -9.32
N LYS A 41 6.19 0.57 -10.22
CA LYS A 41 4.99 1.42 -10.27
C LYS A 41 3.85 0.88 -9.42
N LEU A 42 3.89 -0.41 -9.09
CA LEU A 42 3.00 -1.08 -8.14
C LEU A 42 3.82 -1.94 -7.18
N ALA A 43 3.33 -2.09 -5.95
CA ALA A 43 3.86 -3.03 -4.98
C ALA A 43 3.72 -4.47 -5.49
N PRO A 44 4.69 -5.36 -5.20
CA PRO A 44 4.54 -6.79 -5.49
C PRO A 44 3.29 -7.38 -4.82
N CYS A 45 2.71 -8.40 -5.43
CA CYS A 45 1.61 -9.18 -4.87
C CYS A 45 2.17 -10.21 -3.88
N TYR A 46 2.70 -9.74 -2.75
CA TYR A 46 3.07 -10.63 -1.65
C TYR A 46 1.82 -11.26 -1.03
N PRO A 47 1.87 -12.51 -0.54
CA PRO A 47 0.80 -13.06 0.27
C PRO A 47 0.67 -12.26 1.57
N GLY A 48 -0.56 -12.02 2.01
CA GLY A 48 -0.82 -11.33 3.27
C GLY A 48 -0.82 -12.32 4.44
N GLY A 49 -0.29 -11.90 5.58
CA GLY A 49 -0.40 -12.61 6.86
C GLY A 49 -1.44 -11.96 7.77
N ASP A 50 -1.97 -12.72 8.71
CA ASP A 50 -2.86 -12.27 9.80
C ASP A 50 -2.08 -11.67 10.98
N GLU A 51 -0.80 -12.03 11.13
CA GLU A 51 0.05 -11.56 12.23
C GLU A 51 1.09 -10.51 11.79
N SER A 52 1.32 -9.52 12.66
CA SER A 52 2.41 -8.55 12.54
C SER A 52 3.66 -9.06 13.27
N ASP A 53 4.21 -10.19 12.82
CA ASP A 53 5.26 -10.94 13.52
C ASP A 53 6.53 -10.14 13.89
N THR A 54 6.81 -9.00 13.24
CA THR A 54 8.09 -8.28 13.43
C THR A 54 7.97 -6.75 13.46
N GLY A 55 6.77 -6.18 13.38
CA GLY A 55 6.58 -4.72 13.25
C GLY A 55 7.21 -4.12 11.98
N LEU A 56 7.70 -4.97 11.07
CA LEU A 56 8.28 -4.58 9.78
C LEU A 56 7.24 -4.65 8.64
N LEU A 57 6.03 -5.13 8.93
CA LEU A 57 4.95 -5.25 7.97
C LEU A 57 3.98 -4.06 8.13
N GLU A 58 3.27 -3.77 7.05
CA GLU A 58 2.22 -2.76 7.02
C GLU A 58 0.87 -3.43 6.81
N GLU A 59 -0.14 -2.98 7.55
CA GLU A 59 -1.51 -3.45 7.42
C GLU A 59 -2.22 -2.79 6.23
N CYS A 60 -2.94 -3.59 5.45
CA CYS A 60 -3.86 -3.08 4.44
C CYS A 60 -5.25 -2.85 5.06
N PRO A 61 -5.76 -1.60 5.15
CA PRO A 61 -7.02 -1.29 5.82
C PRO A 61 -8.30 -1.78 5.11
N ILE A 62 -8.14 -2.49 3.99
CA ILE A 62 -9.25 -3.06 3.22
C ILE A 62 -9.43 -4.56 3.52
N CYS A 63 -8.33 -5.30 3.60
CA CYS A 63 -8.35 -6.75 3.87
C CYS A 63 -7.83 -7.13 5.25
N PHE A 64 -7.31 -6.18 6.02
CA PHE A 64 -6.77 -6.38 7.37
C PHE A 64 -5.61 -7.39 7.46
N LEU A 65 -4.91 -7.59 6.35
CA LEU A 65 -3.71 -8.43 6.29
C LEU A 65 -2.45 -7.57 6.28
N TYR A 66 -1.36 -8.15 6.78
CA TYR A 66 -0.03 -7.55 6.87
C TYR A 66 0.83 -7.94 5.68
N TYR A 67 1.54 -6.95 5.13
CA TYR A 67 2.39 -7.11 3.95
C TYR A 67 3.76 -6.43 4.14
N PRO A 68 4.83 -6.92 3.50
CA PRO A 68 6.15 -6.27 3.57
C PRO A 68 6.16 -4.83 3.04
N THR A 69 5.24 -4.52 2.13
CA THR A 69 5.15 -3.22 1.47
C THR A 69 3.80 -3.04 0.80
N LEU A 70 3.30 -1.81 0.77
CA LEU A 70 1.98 -1.47 0.21
C LEU A 70 2.08 -0.35 -0.83
N ASN A 71 1.04 -0.21 -1.64
CA ASN A 71 0.87 0.98 -2.47
C ASN A 71 0.30 2.12 -1.61
N ARG A 72 0.55 3.36 -1.99
CA ARG A 72 -0.06 4.53 -1.36
C ARG A 72 -1.03 5.21 -2.32
N SER A 73 -2.20 5.57 -1.82
CA SER A 73 -3.20 6.35 -2.56
C SER A 73 -2.63 7.71 -2.95
N ARG A 74 -2.71 8.12 -4.22
CA ARG A 74 -2.18 9.42 -4.65
C ARG A 74 -2.92 10.62 -4.03
N CYS A 75 -4.20 10.45 -3.73
CA CYS A 75 -5.06 11.52 -3.23
C CYS A 75 -4.95 11.76 -1.72
N CYS A 76 -4.72 10.72 -0.92
CA CYS A 76 -4.77 10.82 0.55
C CYS A 76 -3.68 10.00 1.26
N MET A 77 -2.71 9.47 0.52
CA MET A 77 -1.55 8.72 1.03
C MET A 77 -1.87 7.45 1.83
N LYS A 78 -3.14 7.03 1.93
CA LYS A 78 -3.55 5.79 2.60
C LYS A 78 -3.01 4.55 1.89
N SER A 79 -2.49 3.62 2.67
CA SER A 79 -1.89 2.37 2.18
C SER A 79 -2.94 1.38 1.68
N ILE A 80 -2.61 0.58 0.66
CA ILE A 80 -3.46 -0.48 0.10
C ILE A 80 -2.62 -1.57 -0.59
N CYS A 81 -2.98 -2.84 -0.42
CA CYS A 81 -2.29 -3.93 -1.11
C CYS A 81 -2.69 -3.99 -2.59
N THR A 82 -1.86 -4.63 -3.42
CA THR A 82 -2.07 -4.65 -4.88
C THR A 82 -3.35 -5.38 -5.27
N GLU A 83 -3.71 -6.48 -4.60
CA GLU A 83 -4.96 -7.20 -4.90
C GLU A 83 -6.20 -6.40 -4.52
N CYS A 84 -6.20 -5.72 -3.36
CA CYS A 84 -7.28 -4.80 -3.00
C CYS A 84 -7.40 -3.65 -4.02
N PHE A 85 -6.29 -3.09 -4.51
CA PHE A 85 -6.33 -2.06 -5.56
C PHE A 85 -6.91 -2.59 -6.88
N LEU A 86 -6.52 -3.80 -7.30
CA LEU A 86 -7.04 -4.42 -8.52
C LEU A 86 -8.55 -4.69 -8.41
N GLN A 87 -9.02 -5.12 -7.24
CA GLN A 87 -10.44 -5.37 -6.98
C GLN A 87 -11.32 -4.11 -7.11
N MET A 88 -10.77 -2.92 -6.87
CA MET A 88 -11.52 -1.66 -6.99
C MET A 88 -11.83 -1.28 -8.45
N LYS A 89 -11.13 -1.87 -9.42
CA LYS A 89 -11.37 -1.60 -10.84
C LYS A 89 -12.57 -2.42 -11.30
N ASN A 90 -13.68 -1.75 -11.58
CA ASN A 90 -14.82 -2.39 -12.23
C ASN A 90 -14.65 -2.25 -13.75
N PRO A 91 -14.30 -3.33 -14.48
CA PRO A 91 -14.13 -3.27 -15.93
C PRO A 91 -15.42 -2.96 -16.68
N ASN A 92 -16.57 -3.20 -16.06
CA ASN A 92 -17.90 -3.01 -16.66
C ASN A 92 -18.52 -1.64 -16.35
N SER A 93 -17.79 -0.76 -15.66
CA SER A 93 -18.28 0.59 -15.33
C SER A 93 -17.56 1.65 -16.15
N SER A 94 -18.32 2.53 -16.80
CA SER A 94 -17.79 3.76 -17.40
C SER A 94 -17.49 4.85 -16.36
N ARG A 95 -17.91 4.66 -15.10
CA ARG A 95 -17.70 5.63 -14.04
C ARG A 95 -16.26 5.53 -13.52
N PRO A 96 -15.59 6.66 -13.25
CA PRO A 96 -14.30 6.66 -12.59
C PRO A 96 -14.34 5.93 -11.24
N THR A 97 -13.41 5.02 -10.99
CA THR A 97 -13.22 4.45 -9.66
C THR A 97 -12.96 5.57 -8.65
N GLN A 98 -13.69 5.57 -7.54
CA GLN A 98 -13.48 6.49 -6.43
C GLN A 98 -12.55 5.87 -5.38
N CYS A 99 -11.78 6.71 -4.69
CA CYS A 99 -10.92 6.29 -3.60
C CYS A 99 -11.76 5.69 -2.48
N PRO A 100 -11.45 4.48 -1.97
CA PRO A 100 -12.24 3.87 -0.90
C PRO A 100 -12.20 4.69 0.40
N PHE A 101 -11.12 5.46 0.60
CA PHE A 101 -10.84 6.21 1.82
C PHE A 101 -11.44 7.62 1.84
N CYS A 102 -11.18 8.43 0.81
CA CYS A 102 -11.57 9.84 0.77
C CYS A 102 -12.54 10.19 -0.37
N LYS A 103 -13.01 9.18 -1.12
CA LYS A 103 -13.99 9.31 -2.22
C LYS A 103 -13.57 10.17 -3.42
N THR A 104 -12.32 10.65 -3.47
CA THR A 104 -11.76 11.31 -4.65
C THR A 104 -11.92 10.43 -5.90
N SER A 105 -12.44 11.01 -6.99
CA SER A 105 -12.58 10.33 -8.29
C SER A 105 -11.23 10.00 -8.93
N ASN A 106 -11.22 9.11 -9.93
CA ASN A 106 -10.01 8.70 -10.65
C ASN A 106 -8.95 8.11 -9.70
N TYR A 107 -9.38 7.19 -8.85
CA TYR A 107 -8.52 6.57 -7.85
C TYR A 107 -7.29 5.93 -8.49
N ALA A 108 -6.13 6.35 -8.01
CA ALA A 108 -4.84 5.86 -8.45
C ALA A 108 -3.91 5.72 -7.24
N VAL A 109 -2.96 4.81 -7.38
CA VAL A 109 -1.94 4.54 -6.37
C VAL A 109 -0.56 4.80 -6.93
N GLU A 110 0.41 4.89 -6.05
CA GLU A 110 1.83 4.90 -6.36
C GLU A 110 2.59 3.97 -5.43
N TYR A 111 3.71 3.45 -5.92
CA TYR A 111 4.59 2.61 -5.14
C TYR A 111 5.91 3.33 -4.85
N ARG A 112 6.21 3.50 -3.56
CA ARG A 112 7.42 4.20 -3.10
C ARG A 112 8.53 3.25 -2.63
N GLY A 113 8.26 1.96 -2.54
CA GLY A 113 9.17 0.97 -1.95
C GLY A 113 8.77 0.59 -0.53
N VAL A 114 9.56 -0.31 0.07
CA VAL A 114 9.47 -0.63 1.50
C VAL A 114 9.81 0.63 2.30
N LYS A 115 9.04 0.94 3.34
CA LYS A 115 9.36 2.01 4.27
C LYS A 115 10.76 1.82 4.87
N SER A 116 11.57 2.86 4.84
CA SER A 116 12.87 2.90 5.50
C SER A 116 12.71 2.82 7.03
N LYS A 117 13.81 2.51 7.74
CA LYS A 117 13.81 2.48 9.21
C LYS A 117 13.52 3.88 9.78
N GLU A 118 14.04 4.90 9.11
CA GLU A 118 13.86 6.29 9.45
C GLU A 118 12.39 6.72 9.31
N GLU A 119 11.73 6.37 8.19
CA GLU A 119 10.30 6.64 7.99
C GLU A 119 9.44 5.95 9.07
N ARG A 120 9.74 4.70 9.42
CA ARG A 120 9.02 3.96 10.47
C ARG A 120 9.23 4.59 11.84
N GLY A 121 10.45 5.01 12.15
CA GLY A 121 10.76 5.70 13.41
C GLY A 121 10.01 7.02 13.55
N MET A 122 9.89 7.80 12.46
CA MET A 122 9.09 9.02 12.48
C MET A 122 7.59 8.75 12.69
N GLU A 123 7.03 7.74 12.02
CA GLU A 123 5.63 7.34 12.21
C GLU A 123 5.35 6.93 13.67
N GLN A 124 6.24 6.13 14.29
CA GLN A 124 6.11 5.75 15.70
C GLN A 124 6.15 6.94 16.65
N ILE A 125 7.02 7.92 16.39
CA ILE A 125 7.10 9.15 17.18
C ILE A 125 5.82 9.97 17.05
N GLU A 126 5.27 10.08 15.83
CA GLU A 126 4.02 10.80 15.58
C GLU A 126 2.83 10.10 16.26
N GLU A 127 2.74 8.78 16.15
CA GLU A 127 1.74 7.96 16.84
C GLU A 127 1.80 8.15 18.36
N GLN A 128 3.01 8.11 18.94
CA GLN A 128 3.20 8.32 20.37
C GLN A 128 2.71 9.70 20.81
N LYS A 129 3.00 10.76 20.04
CA LYS A 129 2.52 12.12 20.32
C LYS A 129 0.99 12.21 20.28
N VAL A 130 0.35 11.54 19.32
CA VAL A 130 -1.12 11.50 19.22
C VAL A 130 -1.72 10.79 20.42
N ILE A 131 -1.12 9.68 20.86
CA ILE A 131 -1.56 8.94 22.04
C ILE A 131 -1.45 9.81 23.29
N GLU A 132 -0.30 10.46 23.50
CA GLU A 132 -0.06 11.35 24.64
C GLU A 132 -1.06 12.52 24.66
N ALA A 133 -1.30 13.15 23.51
CA ALA A 133 -2.28 14.24 23.39
C ALA A 133 -3.70 13.77 23.75
N LYS A 134 -4.11 12.58 23.28
CA LYS A 134 -5.41 11.99 23.62
C LYS A 134 -5.55 11.70 25.11
N ILE A 135 -4.49 11.19 25.76
CA ILE A 135 -4.47 10.94 27.21
C ILE A 135 -4.63 12.26 27.98
N ARG A 136 -3.88 13.30 27.60
CA ARG A 136 -3.98 14.62 28.23
C ARG A 136 -5.39 15.22 28.11
N MET A 137 -6.01 15.15 26.93
CA MET A 137 -7.37 15.66 26.74
C MET A 137 -8.37 14.92 27.64
N ARG A 138 -8.30 13.58 27.71
CA ARG A 138 -9.17 12.78 28.58
C ARG A 138 -9.00 13.12 30.07
N GLN A 139 -7.79 13.48 30.51
CA GLN A 139 -7.54 13.89 31.89
C GLN A 139 -8.08 15.29 32.22
N GLN A 140 -8.26 16.17 31.22
CA GLN A 140 -8.84 17.51 31.41
C GLN A 140 -10.38 17.51 31.41
N GLU A 141 -10.98 16.44 30.89
CA GLU A 141 -12.45 16.22 30.87
C GLU A 141 -12.97 15.56 32.17
N LEU A 142 -12.07 15.15 33.07
CA LEU A 142 -12.36 14.62 34.42
C LEU A 142 -12.18 15.70 35.49
#